data_AF-A0A7V5PP48-F1
#
_entry.id   AF-A0A7V5PP48-F1
#
_cell.length_a   1.000
_cell.length_b   1.000
_cell.length_c   1.000
_cell.angle_alpha   90.00
_cell.angle_beta   90.00
_cell.angle_gamma   90.00
#
_symmetry.space_group_name_H-M   'P 1'
#
loop_
_entity.id
_entity.type
_entity.pdbx_description
1 polymer ?
#
loop_
_entity_poly.entity_id
_entity_poly.type
_entity_poly.pdbx_seq_one_letter_code
_entity_poly.pdbx_strand_id
1 'polypeptide(L)'
;MEAFWELINQSGFVHLELGNWVMFLIAGILIYLAISKEFEPLLLIPIGFGIILANLPLAEMGSHDHGIIALIYRTGIKTELLPPIIFLGVGVLTDFRPLLGRPMTFLLGAAAQLGIFISALGAAYLFGFTPKEAASIGIIGGADGPTSIFISSQLAPHLLGAIAVAAYSYMSLVPII
;
A
#
# COMPACT_ATOMS: atom_id res chain seq x y z
N MET A 1 -30.68 -32.79 -10.01
CA MET A 1 -29.57 -32.59 -10.96
C MET A 1 -29.44 -31.12 -11.33
N GLU A 2 -30.52 -30.43 -11.73
CA GLU A 2 -30.47 -28.99 -12.04
C GLU A 2 -30.02 -28.11 -10.86
N ALA A 3 -30.58 -28.31 -9.67
CA ALA A 3 -30.18 -27.56 -8.46
C ALA A 3 -28.69 -27.72 -8.09
N PHE A 4 -28.06 -28.83 -8.46
CA PHE A 4 -26.63 -29.06 -8.21
C PHE A 4 -25.76 -28.26 -9.19
N TRP A 5 -26.17 -28.22 -10.47
CA TRP A 5 -25.52 -27.38 -11.48
C TRP A 5 -25.72 -25.90 -11.21
N GLU A 6 -26.88 -25.52 -10.70
CA GLU A 6 -27.16 -24.15 -10.28
C GLU A 6 -26.32 -23.74 -9.06
N LEU A 7 -26.13 -24.64 -8.08
CA LEU A 7 -25.23 -24.42 -6.95
C LEU A 7 -23.77 -24.25 -7.39
N ILE A 8 -23.30 -25.07 -8.33
CA ILE A 8 -21.94 -24.95 -8.89
C ILE A 8 -21.79 -23.63 -9.64
N ASN A 9 -22.76 -23.28 -10.49
CA ASN A 9 -22.73 -22.02 -11.23
C ASN A 9 -22.82 -20.80 -10.31
N GLN A 10 -23.56 -20.86 -9.20
CA GLN A 10 -23.60 -19.78 -8.20
C GLN A 10 -22.41 -19.79 -7.25
N SER A 11 -21.57 -20.83 -7.29
CA SER A 11 -20.37 -20.90 -6.46
C SER A 11 -19.29 -19.95 -6.98
N GLY A 12 -18.56 -19.33 -6.05
CA GLY A 12 -17.42 -18.47 -6.39
C GLY A 12 -16.30 -19.22 -7.12
N PHE A 13 -16.22 -20.55 -6.98
CA PHE A 13 -15.17 -21.37 -7.60
C PHE A 13 -15.22 -21.36 -9.14
N VAL A 14 -16.41 -21.26 -9.73
CA VAL A 14 -16.59 -21.21 -11.19
C VAL A 14 -16.24 -19.84 -11.77
N HIS A 15 -16.29 -18.80 -10.92
CA HIS A 15 -16.05 -17.41 -11.29
C HIS A 15 -14.61 -16.94 -11.00
N LEU A 16 -13.71 -17.86 -10.65
CA LEU A 16 -12.29 -17.53 -10.46
C LEU A 16 -11.61 -17.31 -11.81
N GLU A 17 -11.19 -16.08 -12.06
CA GLU A 17 -10.37 -15.75 -13.22
C GLU A 17 -8.88 -15.91 -12.90
N LEU A 18 -8.05 -15.91 -13.95
CA LEU A 18 -6.59 -15.98 -13.82
C LEU A 18 -6.04 -14.84 -12.95
N GLY A 19 -6.65 -13.65 -13.03
CA GLY A 19 -6.28 -12.50 -12.21
C GLY A 19 -6.41 -12.76 -10.71
N ASN A 20 -7.51 -13.39 -10.27
CA ASN A 20 -7.72 -13.72 -8.86
C ASN A 20 -6.63 -14.66 -8.33
N TRP A 21 -6.26 -15.68 -9.11
CA TRP A 21 -5.19 -16.61 -8.75
C TRP A 21 -3.84 -15.92 -8.58
N VAL A 22 -3.50 -15.00 -9.48
CA VAL A 22 -2.27 -14.20 -9.37
C VAL A 22 -2.28 -13.34 -8.11
N MET A 23 -3.41 -12.69 -7.80
CA MET A 23 -3.53 -11.86 -6.61
C MET A 23 -3.47 -12.67 -5.31
N PHE A 24 -4.04 -13.88 -5.28
CA PHE A 24 -3.90 -14.78 -4.13
C PHE A 24 -2.47 -15.25 -3.93
N LEU A 25 -1.74 -15.53 -5.02
CA LEU A 25 -0.32 -15.86 -4.94
C LEU A 25 0.48 -14.69 -4.36
N ILE A 26 0.26 -13.46 -4.85
CA ILE A 26 0.90 -12.25 -4.33
C ILE A 26 0.58 -12.06 -2.85
N ALA A 27 -0.70 -12.19 -2.45
CA ALA A 27 -1.10 -12.09 -1.05
C ALA A 27 -0.40 -13.13 -0.16
N GLY A 28 -0.32 -14.39 -0.64
CA GLY A 28 0.40 -15.46 0.05
C GLY A 28 1.88 -15.15 0.23
N ILE A 29 2.54 -14.59 -0.79
CA ILE A 29 3.94 -14.15 -0.72
C ILE A 29 4.10 -13.03 0.31
N LEU A 30 3.23 -12.02 0.31
CA LEU A 30 3.29 -10.91 1.26
C LEU A 30 3.11 -11.37 2.70
N ILE A 31 2.13 -12.25 2.95
CA ILE A 31 1.89 -12.83 4.28
C ILE A 31 3.08 -13.70 4.70
N TYR A 32 3.65 -14.48 3.77
CA TYR A 32 4.84 -15.29 4.04
C TYR A 32 6.04 -14.42 4.44
N LEU A 33 6.30 -13.34 3.70
CA LEU A 33 7.39 -12.40 4.01
C LEU A 33 7.16 -11.72 5.36
N ALA A 34 5.92 -11.33 5.67
CA ALA A 34 5.59 -10.71 6.94
C ALA A 34 5.81 -11.64 8.14
N ILE A 35 5.47 -12.94 8.00
CA ILE A 35 5.56 -13.90 9.12
C ILE A 35 6.95 -14.52 9.22
N SER A 36 7.45 -15.10 8.13
CA SER A 36 8.70 -15.90 8.15
C SER A 36 9.95 -15.03 8.13
N LYS A 37 9.83 -13.79 7.67
CA LYS A 37 10.94 -12.88 7.51
C LYS A 37 10.76 -11.55 8.27
N GLU A 38 9.63 -11.39 8.98
CA GLU A 38 9.33 -10.23 9.82
C GLU A 38 9.35 -8.88 9.07
N PHE A 39 9.02 -8.90 7.77
CA PHE A 39 8.90 -7.69 6.95
C PHE A 39 7.63 -6.93 7.35
N GLU A 40 7.75 -5.83 8.08
CA GLU A 40 6.66 -4.89 8.46
C GLU A 40 5.32 -5.62 8.77
N PRO A 41 5.30 -6.57 9.73
CA PRO A 41 4.20 -7.51 9.90
C PRO A 41 2.89 -6.83 10.29
N LEU A 42 2.97 -5.69 10.97
CA LEU A 42 1.82 -4.90 11.38
C LEU A 42 0.98 -4.41 10.19
N LEU A 43 1.59 -4.26 9.01
CA LEU A 43 0.94 -3.69 7.83
C LEU A 43 0.87 -4.68 6.67
N LEU A 44 1.92 -5.47 6.41
CA LEU A 44 1.90 -6.45 5.31
C LEU A 44 0.88 -7.57 5.53
N ILE A 45 0.63 -8.00 6.78
CA ILE A 45 -0.38 -9.02 7.06
C ILE A 45 -1.80 -8.49 6.73
N PRO A 46 -2.25 -7.33 7.25
CA PRO A 46 -3.53 -6.74 6.86
C PRO A 46 -3.64 -6.47 5.36
N ILE A 47 -2.57 -6.01 4.69
CA ILE A 47 -2.56 -5.77 3.25
C ILE A 47 -2.77 -7.09 2.49
N GLY A 48 -2.00 -8.14 2.81
CA GLY A 48 -2.15 -9.45 2.19
C GLY A 48 -3.55 -10.04 2.39
N PHE A 49 -4.07 -9.94 3.61
CA PHE A 49 -5.44 -10.38 3.90
C PHE A 49 -6.49 -9.57 3.13
N GLY A 50 -6.31 -8.25 3.03
CA GLY A 50 -7.15 -7.36 2.23
C GLY A 50 -7.15 -7.72 0.74
N ILE A 51 -5.99 -8.09 0.18
CA ILE A 51 -5.88 -8.57 -1.20
C ILE A 51 -6.69 -9.84 -1.40
N ILE A 52 -6.64 -10.80 -0.46
CA ILE A 52 -7.45 -12.03 -0.54
C ILE A 52 -8.93 -11.66 -0.56
N LEU A 53 -9.40 -10.85 0.40
CA LEU A 53 -10.81 -10.47 0.48
C LEU A 53 -11.29 -9.71 -0.76
N ALA A 54 -10.50 -8.75 -1.25
CA ALA A 54 -10.87 -7.93 -2.40
C ALA A 54 -10.94 -8.72 -3.71
N ASN A 55 -10.27 -9.89 -3.79
CA ASN A 55 -10.24 -10.75 -4.97
C ASN A 55 -11.13 -12.00 -4.83
N LEU A 56 -11.95 -12.12 -3.78
CA LEU A 56 -12.95 -13.19 -3.69
C LEU A 56 -14.07 -12.95 -4.73
N PRO A 57 -14.29 -13.88 -5.68
CA PRO A 57 -15.33 -13.73 -6.69
C PRO A 57 -16.71 -13.74 -6.04
N LEU A 58 -17.62 -12.91 -6.57
CA LEU A 58 -19.01 -12.74 -6.10
C LEU A 58 -19.16 -12.23 -4.65
N ALA A 59 -18.05 -11.92 -3.95
CA ALA A 59 -18.11 -11.49 -2.56
C ALA A 59 -18.31 -9.97 -2.39
N GLU A 60 -18.04 -9.18 -3.43
CA GLU A 60 -18.14 -7.70 -3.43
C GLU A 60 -17.44 -7.02 -2.23
N MET A 61 -16.36 -7.65 -1.75
CA MET A 61 -15.59 -7.17 -0.60
C MET A 61 -14.44 -6.25 -1.01
N GLY A 62 -14.39 -5.81 -2.27
CA GLY A 62 -13.37 -4.90 -2.78
C GLY A 62 -13.59 -3.44 -2.35
N SER A 63 -12.68 -2.56 -2.78
CA SER A 63 -12.74 -1.11 -2.51
C SER A 63 -13.76 -0.33 -3.36
N HIS A 64 -14.28 -0.96 -4.42
CA HIS A 64 -15.18 -0.32 -5.39
C HIS A 64 -16.66 -0.53 -5.08
N ASP A 65 -16.99 -1.56 -4.30
CA ASP A 65 -18.37 -2.00 -4.05
C ASP A 65 -18.93 -1.46 -2.73
N HIS A 66 -19.95 -2.12 -2.17
CA HIS A 66 -20.63 -1.75 -0.93
C HIS A 66 -20.14 -2.58 0.27
N GLY A 67 -19.06 -3.35 0.09
CA GLY A 67 -18.48 -4.20 1.12
C GLY A 67 -17.76 -3.44 2.24
N ILE A 68 -17.35 -4.19 3.26
CA ILE A 68 -16.71 -3.64 4.47
C ILE A 68 -15.40 -2.91 4.15
N ILE A 69 -14.62 -3.41 3.18
CA ILE A 69 -13.35 -2.77 2.77
C ILE A 69 -13.62 -1.45 2.06
N ALA A 70 -14.67 -1.37 1.23
CA ALA A 70 -15.08 -0.12 0.61
C ALA A 70 -15.53 0.92 1.66
N LEU A 71 -16.22 0.50 2.72
CA LEU A 71 -16.57 1.40 3.83
C LEU A 71 -15.32 1.95 4.52
N ILE A 72 -14.36 1.10 4.85
CA ILE A 72 -13.09 1.51 5.48
C ILE A 72 -12.30 2.43 4.54
N TYR A 73 -12.24 2.09 3.24
CA TYR A 73 -11.55 2.91 2.24
C TYR A 73 -12.20 4.28 2.10
N ARG A 74 -13.53 4.35 1.93
CA ARG A 74 -14.26 5.61 1.76
C ARG A 74 -14.21 6.48 3.00
N THR A 75 -14.47 5.91 4.18
CA THR A 75 -14.59 6.67 5.43
C THR A 75 -13.25 6.92 6.11
N GLY A 76 -12.21 6.15 5.76
CA GLY A 76 -10.90 6.23 6.40
C GLY A 76 -9.81 6.83 5.51
N ILE A 77 -9.62 6.28 4.31
CA ILE A 77 -8.51 6.68 3.43
C ILE A 77 -8.92 7.86 2.54
N LYS A 78 -10.11 7.82 1.94
CA LYS A 78 -10.58 8.85 1.01
C LYS A 78 -11.00 10.15 1.71
N THR A 79 -11.49 10.06 2.94
CA THR A 79 -11.74 11.21 3.83
C THR A 79 -10.47 11.73 4.50
N GLU A 80 -9.32 11.11 4.22
CA GLU A 80 -8.03 11.49 4.80
C GLU A 80 -7.99 11.40 6.33
N LEU A 81 -8.84 10.56 6.92
CA LEU A 81 -8.89 10.42 8.37
C LEU A 81 -7.76 9.52 8.88
N LEU A 82 -7.56 8.36 8.26
CA LEU A 82 -6.62 7.34 8.75
C LEU A 82 -5.15 7.74 8.57
N PRO A 83 -4.67 8.21 7.40
CA PRO A 83 -3.24 8.49 7.24
C PRO A 83 -2.71 9.56 8.21
N PRO A 84 -3.38 10.71 8.43
CA PRO A 84 -2.94 11.70 9.42
C PRO A 84 -3.03 11.22 10.86
N ILE A 85 -4.00 10.37 11.22
CA ILE A 85 -4.05 9.77 12.57
C ILE A 85 -2.85 8.84 12.79
N ILE A 86 -2.51 8.01 11.80
CA ILE A 86 -1.32 7.16 11.86
C ILE A 86 -0.06 8.03 11.98
N PHE A 87 0.03 9.10 11.17
CA PHE A 87 1.15 10.03 11.19
C PHE A 87 1.28 10.79 12.52
N LEU A 88 0.16 11.17 13.14
CA LEU A 88 0.14 11.73 14.49
C LEU A 88 0.71 10.74 15.50
N GLY A 89 0.34 9.45 15.40
CA GLY A 89 0.89 8.37 16.21
C GLY A 89 2.42 8.25 16.06
N VAL A 90 2.92 8.28 14.83
CA VAL A 90 4.37 8.30 14.55
C VAL A 90 5.03 9.52 15.20
N GLY A 91 4.42 10.70 15.08
CA GLY A 91 4.92 11.92 15.72
C GLY A 91 5.01 11.84 17.24
N VAL A 92 4.03 11.20 17.90
CA VAL A 92 4.05 10.98 19.36
C VAL A 92 5.16 10.02 19.78
N LEU A 93 5.47 9.02 18.95
CA LEU A 93 6.52 8.03 19.21
C LEU A 93 7.93 8.55 18.86
N THR A 94 8.04 9.68 18.18
CA THR A 94 9.32 10.21 17.67
C THR A 94 10.09 10.94 18.78
N ASP A 95 11.34 10.51 19.02
CA ASP A 95 12.27 11.20 19.92
C ASP A 95 13.04 12.31 19.19
N PHE A 96 12.78 13.57 19.56
CA PHE A 96 13.45 14.74 18.97
C PHE A 96 14.80 15.08 19.63
N ARG A 97 15.16 14.46 20.76
CA ARG A 97 16.42 14.79 21.48
C ARG A 97 17.66 14.63 20.60
N PRO A 98 17.83 13.56 19.79
CA PRO A 98 19.00 13.42 18.92
C PRO A 98 19.09 14.54 17.86
N LEU A 99 17.94 14.95 17.30
CA LEU A 99 17.87 16.01 16.31
C LEU A 99 18.22 17.37 16.92
N LEU A 100 17.65 17.70 18.08
CA LEU A 100 17.91 18.95 18.80
C LEU A 100 19.35 19.02 19.34
N GLY A 101 19.93 17.88 19.71
CA GLY A 101 21.31 17.79 20.17
C GLY A 101 22.34 18.04 19.06
N ARG A 102 22.00 17.77 17.80
CA ARG A 102 22.85 18.05 16.63
C ARG A 102 22.02 18.56 15.45
N PRO A 103 21.61 19.84 15.42
CA PRO A 103 20.71 20.36 14.39
C PRO A 103 21.21 20.18 12.95
N MET A 104 22.53 20.09 12.74
CA MET A 104 23.10 19.82 11.42
C MET A 104 22.69 18.45 10.83
N THR A 105 22.25 17.48 11.64
CA THR A 105 21.68 16.23 11.12
C THR A 105 20.39 16.45 10.33
N PHE A 106 19.71 17.59 10.52
CA PHE A 106 18.57 17.98 9.70
C PHE A 106 18.93 18.08 8.21
N LEU A 107 20.16 18.50 7.87
CA LEU A 107 20.62 18.59 6.48
C LEU A 107 20.76 17.20 5.82
N LEU A 108 21.09 16.16 6.58
CA LEU A 108 21.06 14.79 6.06
C LEU A 108 19.64 14.38 5.70
N GLY A 109 18.65 14.77 6.51
CA GLY A 109 17.23 14.57 6.20
C GLY A 109 16.82 15.27 4.91
N ALA A 110 17.27 16.51 4.70
CA ALA A 110 17.03 17.24 3.45
C ALA A 110 17.65 16.54 2.23
N ALA A 111 18.87 16.01 2.36
CA ALA A 111 19.52 15.24 1.30
C ALA A 111 18.81 13.91 1.01
N ALA A 112 18.26 13.24 2.03
CA ALA A 112 17.50 12.01 1.86
C ALA A 112 16.26 12.20 0.98
N GLN A 113 15.65 13.38 0.99
CA GLN A 113 14.50 13.71 0.13
C GLN A 113 14.84 13.78 -1.37
N LEU A 114 16.12 13.83 -1.75
CA LEU A 114 16.52 13.72 -3.16
C LEU A 114 16.05 12.42 -3.80
N GLY A 115 15.91 11.34 -3.01
CA GLY A 115 15.37 10.06 -3.46
C GLY A 115 13.96 10.20 -4.06
N ILE A 116 13.13 11.08 -3.49
CA ILE A 116 11.77 11.36 -4.01
C ILE A 116 11.84 11.94 -5.41
N PHE A 117 12.67 12.97 -5.60
CA PHE A 117 12.80 13.64 -6.88
C PHE A 117 13.40 12.72 -7.94
N ILE A 118 14.43 11.95 -7.60
CA ILE A 118 15.03 10.98 -8.53
C ILE A 118 14.00 9.93 -8.95
N SER A 119 13.21 9.41 -8.01
CA SER A 119 12.17 8.41 -8.27
C SER A 119 11.03 8.99 -9.12
N ALA A 120 10.59 10.22 -8.84
CA ALA A 120 9.56 10.91 -9.61
C ALA A 120 10.02 11.23 -11.05
N LEU A 121 11.23 11.76 -11.21
CA LEU A 121 11.80 12.05 -12.53
C LEU A 121 12.01 10.76 -13.32
N GLY A 122 12.46 9.69 -12.65
CA GLY A 122 12.55 8.36 -13.23
C GLY A 122 11.20 7.86 -13.76
N ALA A 123 10.17 7.92 -12.94
CA ALA A 123 8.81 7.53 -13.33
C ALA A 123 8.28 8.34 -14.52
N ALA A 124 8.50 9.66 -14.53
CA ALA A 124 8.03 10.53 -15.61
C ALA A 124 8.79 10.32 -16.92
N TYR A 125 10.14 10.33 -16.88
CA TYR A 125 10.96 10.36 -18.09
C TYR A 125 11.33 8.98 -18.64
N LEU A 126 11.49 7.95 -17.80
CA LEU A 126 11.84 6.60 -18.27
C LEU A 126 10.59 5.75 -18.55
N PHE A 127 9.55 5.90 -17.74
CA PHE A 127 8.35 5.05 -17.81
C PHE A 127 7.11 5.77 -18.37
N GLY A 128 7.19 7.08 -18.62
CA GLY A 128 6.13 7.84 -19.28
C GLY A 128 4.88 8.08 -18.41
N PHE A 129 4.99 7.97 -17.08
CA PHE A 129 3.88 8.27 -16.17
C PHE A 129 3.50 9.74 -16.21
N THR A 130 2.22 10.05 -15.97
CA THR A 130 1.77 11.45 -15.84
C THR A 130 2.45 12.13 -14.66
N PRO A 131 2.56 13.47 -14.63
CA PRO A 131 3.18 14.18 -13.50
C PRO A 131 2.57 13.85 -12.14
N LYS A 132 1.26 13.56 -12.08
CA LYS A 132 0.56 13.17 -10.85
C LYS A 132 0.95 11.76 -10.39
N GLU A 133 0.96 10.80 -11.31
CA GLU A 133 1.37 9.42 -11.01
C GLU A 133 2.84 9.35 -10.65
N ALA A 134 3.69 10.04 -11.39
CA ALA A 134 5.12 10.15 -11.12
C ALA A 134 5.39 10.78 -9.75
N ALA A 135 4.62 11.81 -9.36
CA ALA A 135 4.69 12.36 -8.02
C ALA A 135 4.30 11.32 -6.96
N SER A 136 3.21 10.57 -7.14
CA SER A 136 2.79 9.52 -6.20
C SER A 136 3.82 8.39 -6.07
N ILE A 137 4.41 7.94 -7.18
CA ILE A 137 5.48 6.94 -7.20
C ILE A 137 6.74 7.50 -6.53
N GLY A 138 7.04 8.78 -6.76
CA GLY A 138 8.19 9.47 -6.20
C GLY A 138 8.23 9.43 -4.68
N ILE A 139 7.09 9.60 -4.00
CA ILE A 139 7.01 9.64 -2.53
C ILE A 139 7.53 8.34 -1.88
N ILE A 140 7.52 7.20 -2.59
CA ILE A 140 8.12 5.95 -2.12
C ILE A 140 9.60 6.15 -1.74
N GLY A 141 10.33 6.99 -2.50
CA GLY A 141 11.72 7.34 -2.23
C GLY A 141 11.96 8.11 -0.93
N GLY A 142 10.89 8.61 -0.29
CA GLY A 142 10.93 9.23 1.03
C GLY A 142 10.87 8.25 2.20
N ALA A 143 10.65 6.95 1.92
CA ALA A 143 10.53 5.88 2.91
C ALA A 143 9.50 6.14 4.03
N ASP A 144 8.43 6.86 3.69
CA ASP A 144 7.32 7.18 4.60
C ASP A 144 6.01 6.61 4.04
N GLY A 145 5.59 5.47 4.59
CA GLY A 145 4.38 4.74 4.17
C GLY A 145 3.09 5.55 4.31
N PRO A 146 2.75 6.11 5.49
CA PRO A 146 1.56 6.94 5.68
C PRO A 146 1.47 8.10 4.69
N THR A 147 2.57 8.81 4.44
CA THR A 147 2.60 9.91 3.46
C THR A 147 2.44 9.40 2.03
N SER A 148 3.04 8.24 1.70
CA SER A 148 2.87 7.59 0.39
C SER A 148 1.40 7.23 0.12
N ILE A 149 0.69 6.69 1.12
CA ILE A 149 -0.75 6.40 1.04
C ILE A 149 -1.54 7.69 0.86
N PHE A 150 -1.24 8.73 1.64
CA PHE A 150 -1.94 10.01 1.60
C PHE A 150 -1.82 10.71 0.24
N ILE A 151 -0.60 10.83 -0.30
CA ILE A 151 -0.38 11.51 -1.58
C ILE A 151 -0.94 10.69 -2.74
N SER A 152 -0.79 9.37 -2.73
CA SER A 152 -1.34 8.52 -3.80
C SER A 152 -2.87 8.49 -3.79
N SER A 153 -3.53 8.55 -2.63
CA SER A 153 -4.99 8.63 -2.57
C SER A 153 -5.57 9.92 -3.14
N GLN A 154 -4.80 11.01 -3.16
CA GLN A 154 -5.19 12.28 -3.77
C GLN A 154 -4.80 12.41 -5.25
N LEU A 155 -3.56 12.03 -5.59
CA LEU A 155 -2.99 12.30 -6.92
C LEU A 155 -3.20 11.16 -7.92
N ALA A 156 -3.12 9.89 -7.49
CA ALA A 156 -3.26 8.71 -8.34
C ALA A 156 -3.93 7.54 -7.60
N PRO A 157 -5.25 7.62 -7.31
CA PRO A 157 -5.94 6.63 -6.50
C PRO A 157 -5.89 5.20 -7.07
N HIS A 158 -5.79 5.06 -8.38
CA HIS A 158 -5.66 3.78 -9.07
C HIS A 158 -4.31 3.09 -8.85
N LEU A 159 -3.26 3.84 -8.46
CA LEU A 159 -1.94 3.30 -8.14
C LEU A 159 -1.74 3.04 -6.64
N LEU A 160 -2.67 3.49 -5.78
CA LEU A 160 -2.55 3.41 -4.32
C LEU A 160 -2.15 2.01 -3.82
N GLY A 161 -2.80 0.96 -4.34
CA GLY A 161 -2.51 -0.42 -3.92
C GLY A 161 -1.06 -0.82 -4.19
N ALA A 162 -0.59 -0.58 -5.41
CA ALA A 162 0.79 -0.90 -5.80
C ALA A 162 1.81 -0.05 -5.04
N ILE A 163 1.53 1.25 -4.86
CA ILE A 163 2.41 2.18 -4.13
C ILE A 163 2.51 1.78 -2.65
N ALA A 164 1.39 1.46 -2.00
CA ALA A 164 1.39 1.06 -0.59
C ALA A 164 2.17 -0.25 -0.38
N VAL A 165 1.95 -1.25 -1.23
CA VAL A 165 2.70 -2.53 -1.17
C VAL A 165 4.20 -2.27 -1.37
N ALA A 166 4.58 -1.49 -2.37
CA ALA A 166 5.98 -1.18 -2.66
C ALA A 166 6.64 -0.39 -1.52
N ALA A 167 5.97 0.63 -0.97
CA ALA A 167 6.50 1.46 0.11
C ALA A 167 6.88 0.62 1.34
N TYR A 168 5.95 -0.18 1.87
CA TYR A 168 6.23 -0.97 3.08
C TYR A 168 7.18 -2.15 2.82
N SER A 169 7.14 -2.74 1.63
CA SER A 169 8.09 -3.80 1.25
C SER A 169 9.51 -3.25 1.14
N TYR A 170 9.71 -2.06 0.57
CA TYR A 170 11.04 -1.45 0.46
C TYR A 170 11.56 -0.91 1.80
N MET A 171 10.69 -0.36 2.65
CA MET A 171 11.07 0.07 4.00
C MET A 171 11.63 -1.09 4.84
N SER A 172 11.07 -2.29 4.70
CA SER A 172 11.57 -3.49 5.38
C SER A 172 12.82 -4.09 4.73
N LEU A 173 13.14 -3.72 3.48
CA LEU A 173 14.37 -4.09 2.79
C LEU A 173 15.56 -3.20 3.13
N VAL A 174 15.38 -2.10 3.89
CA VAL A 174 16.45 -1.17 4.29
C VAL A 174 17.68 -1.86 4.92
N PRO A 175 17.57 -2.91 5.74
CA PRO A 175 18.75 -3.61 6.28
C PRO A 175 19.61 -4.33 5.22
N ILE A 176 19.08 -4.54 4.01
CA ILE A 176 19.72 -5.27 2.91
C ILE A 176 20.28 -4.32 1.84
N ILE A 177 19.70 -3.12 1.69
CA ILE A 177 20.08 -2.10 0.70
C ILE A 177 21.21 -1.23 1.27
#